data_AF-A0A0R3S6K7-F1
#
_entry.id   AF-A0A0R3S6K7-F1
#
_cell.length_a   1.000
_cell.length_b   1.000
_cell.length_c   1.000
_cell.angle_alpha   90.00
_cell.angle_beta   90.00
_cell.angle_gamma   90.00
#
_symmetry.space_group_name_H-M   'P 1'
#
loop_
_entity.id
_entity.type
_entity.pdbx_description
1 polymer ?
#
loop_
_entity_poly.entity_id
_entity_poly.type
_entity_poly.pdbx_seq_one_letter_code
_entity_poly.pdbx_strand_id
1 'polypeptide(L)'
;MPTSLRSNVEIQLSSEVTMEPTEITGTILKSSYLTRKIWRFGRSTSYFILRDNGKFYFYKNETTAKDPQKYKGFTNVKDVYIVPRGLKEFVIYTKNSVWYLKAKTSKDRDEWIEKLKSTSCCFGIDNVAYLCCFRAYLRMKDEEELKRILNAPLNQEEKLNTSKVITDIYETLQITYNNLRELK
;
A
#
# COMPACT_ATOMS: atom_id res chain seq x y z
N MET A 1 -44.23 -53.18 -2.52
CA MET A 1 -43.85 -52.62 -1.21
C MET A 1 -42.58 -51.80 -1.39
N PRO A 2 -42.67 -50.46 -1.36
CA PRO A 2 -41.52 -49.57 -1.53
C PRO A 2 -40.98 -49.14 -0.15
N THR A 3 -39.65 -48.98 -0.04
CA THR A 3 -39.06 -48.15 1.02
C THR A 3 -38.01 -47.26 0.40
N SER A 4 -38.35 -45.98 0.30
CA SER A 4 -37.42 -44.91 -0.07
C SER A 4 -36.49 -44.61 1.09
N LEU A 5 -35.21 -44.35 0.81
CA LEU A 5 -34.36 -43.53 1.68
C LEU A 5 -33.68 -42.47 0.82
N ARG A 6 -34.15 -41.23 1.02
CA ARG A 6 -33.49 -39.97 0.67
C ARG A 6 -32.25 -39.80 1.54
N SER A 7 -31.14 -39.37 0.95
CA SER A 7 -30.20 -38.36 1.47
C SER A 7 -28.99 -38.35 0.52
N ASN A 8 -28.18 -37.31 0.35
CA ASN A 8 -28.30 -35.87 0.48
C ASN A 8 -27.23 -35.37 -0.50
N VAL A 9 -27.53 -34.28 -1.19
CA VAL A 9 -26.61 -33.66 -2.15
C VAL A 9 -25.42 -33.10 -1.37
N GLU A 10 -24.25 -33.74 -1.47
CA GLU A 10 -22.98 -33.10 -1.16
C GLU A 10 -22.51 -32.30 -2.38
N ILE A 11 -22.75 -31.00 -2.35
CA ILE A 11 -22.05 -30.06 -3.23
C ILE A 11 -20.63 -29.96 -2.67
N GLN A 12 -19.73 -30.82 -3.14
CA GLN A 12 -18.29 -30.65 -2.95
C GLN A 12 -17.85 -29.43 -3.77
N LEU A 13 -17.79 -28.28 -3.11
CA LEU A 13 -17.15 -27.07 -3.61
C LEU A 13 -15.63 -27.23 -3.44
N SER A 14 -15.02 -28.05 -4.30
CA SER A 14 -13.57 -28.20 -4.40
C SER A 14 -13.07 -27.46 -5.63
N SER A 15 -12.85 -26.15 -5.49
CA SER A 15 -11.85 -25.44 -6.29
C SER A 15 -10.66 -25.16 -5.38
N GLU A 16 -9.94 -26.22 -5.08
CA GLU A 16 -8.63 -26.18 -4.44
C GLU A 16 -7.67 -25.57 -5.47
N VAL A 17 -7.49 -24.25 -5.38
CA VAL A 17 -6.41 -23.56 -6.10
C VAL A 17 -5.14 -23.96 -5.38
N THR A 18 -4.49 -25.01 -5.86
CA THR A 18 -3.15 -25.42 -5.47
C THR A 18 -2.20 -24.29 -5.84
N MET A 19 -1.92 -23.42 -4.87
CA MET A 19 -0.85 -22.45 -5.01
C MET A 19 0.48 -23.19 -4.84
N GLU A 20 1.21 -23.33 -5.95
CA GLU A 20 2.62 -23.71 -6.00
C GLU A 20 3.40 -23.05 -4.84
N PRO A 21 4.26 -23.81 -4.12
CA PRO A 21 5.00 -23.29 -2.98
C PRO A 21 6.01 -22.26 -3.47
N THR A 22 5.59 -21.00 -3.53
CA THR A 22 6.53 -19.92 -3.79
C THR A 22 7.47 -19.89 -2.60
N GLU A 23 8.71 -20.33 -2.77
CA GLU A 23 9.70 -20.35 -1.71
C GLU A 23 9.67 -18.99 -1.00
N ILE A 24 9.46 -19.02 0.31
CA ILE A 24 9.37 -17.81 1.13
C ILE A 24 10.81 -17.41 1.46
N THR A 25 11.50 -16.93 0.43
CA THR A 25 12.89 -16.49 0.45
C THR A 25 12.92 -14.98 0.68
N GLY A 26 13.77 -14.53 1.61
CA GLY A 26 13.94 -13.09 1.89
C GLY A 26 14.21 -12.79 3.36
N THR A 27 15.04 -11.79 3.62
CA THR A 27 15.40 -11.33 4.96
C THR A 27 14.21 -10.64 5.61
N ILE A 28 14.00 -10.88 6.91
CA ILE A 28 12.94 -10.21 7.66
C ILE A 28 13.38 -8.77 7.95
N LEU A 29 12.62 -7.79 7.45
CA LEU A 29 12.88 -6.37 7.68
C LEU A 29 12.24 -5.86 8.99
N LYS A 30 11.03 -6.34 9.30
CA LYS A 30 10.33 -6.06 10.55
C LYS A 30 9.29 -7.15 10.81
N SER A 31 9.14 -7.51 12.08
CA SER A 31 8.10 -8.41 12.54
C SER A 31 7.58 -7.98 13.90
N SER A 32 6.26 -7.99 14.06
CA SER A 32 5.59 -7.73 15.34
C SER A 32 4.10 -8.04 15.23
N TYR A 33 3.40 -7.97 16.37
CA TYR A 33 1.95 -8.12 16.40
C TYR A 33 1.25 -6.83 15.95
N LEU A 34 0.32 -6.98 15.01
CA LEU A 34 -0.62 -5.92 14.63
C LEU A 34 -2.05 -6.43 14.84
N THR A 35 -2.93 -5.53 15.26
CA THR A 35 -4.37 -5.79 15.29
C THR A 35 -4.99 -5.41 13.96
N ARG A 36 -5.63 -6.36 13.30
CA ARG A 36 -6.38 -6.16 12.06
C ARG A 36 -7.87 -6.02 12.37
N LYS A 37 -8.52 -5.00 11.79
CA LYS A 37 -9.99 -4.92 11.78
C LYS A 37 -10.50 -5.86 10.69
N ILE A 38 -11.36 -6.80 11.06
CA ILE A 38 -12.00 -7.73 10.14
C ILE A 38 -13.46 -7.29 10.00
N TRP A 39 -13.91 -7.09 8.76
CA TRP A 39 -15.29 -6.69 8.48
C TRP A 39 -16.25 -7.72 9.09
N ARG A 40 -17.22 -7.25 9.89
CA ARG A 40 -18.20 -8.05 10.68
C ARG A 40 -17.65 -8.95 11.81
N PHE A 41 -16.38 -9.33 11.80
CA PHE A 41 -15.79 -10.21 12.83
C PHE A 41 -14.97 -9.47 13.92
N GLY A 42 -15.02 -8.14 13.92
CA GLY A 42 -14.39 -7.33 14.95
C GLY A 42 -12.89 -7.12 14.72
N ARG A 43 -12.06 -7.45 15.72
CA ARG A 43 -10.61 -7.22 15.71
C ARG A 43 -9.88 -8.53 15.98
N SER A 44 -8.83 -8.79 15.20
CA SER A 44 -7.96 -9.95 15.39
C SER A 44 -6.52 -9.49 15.44
N THR A 45 -5.78 -9.93 16.46
CA THR A 45 -4.33 -9.73 16.54
C THR A 45 -3.64 -10.87 15.81
N SER A 46 -2.63 -10.55 15.02
CA SER A 46 -1.86 -11.53 14.24
C SER A 46 -0.40 -11.10 14.20
N TYR A 47 0.50 -12.06 13.97
CA TYR A 47 1.93 -11.79 13.89
C TYR A 47 2.29 -11.49 12.43
N PHE A 48 2.77 -10.28 12.17
CA PHE A 48 3.08 -9.82 10.82
C PHE A 48 4.59 -9.88 10.57
N ILE A 49 4.96 -10.21 9.33
CA ILE A 49 6.34 -10.25 8.87
C ILE A 49 6.41 -9.53 7.53
N LEU A 50 7.24 -8.48 7.46
CA LEU A 50 7.66 -7.86 6.21
C LEU A 50 9.03 -8.40 5.83
N ARG A 51 9.15 -8.88 4.60
CA ARG A 51 10.42 -9.31 4.02
C ARG A 51 10.95 -8.30 3.00
N ASP A 52 12.25 -8.35 2.77
CA ASP A 52 12.96 -7.53 1.77
C ASP A 52 12.42 -7.71 0.35
N ASN A 53 11.92 -8.92 0.03
CA ASN A 53 11.28 -9.25 -1.23
C ASN A 53 9.91 -8.56 -1.46
N GLY A 54 9.50 -7.64 -0.60
CA GLY A 54 8.24 -6.91 -0.70
C GLY A 54 7.00 -7.72 -0.32
N LYS A 55 7.14 -8.95 0.16
CA LYS A 55 6.00 -9.74 0.64
C LYS A 55 5.74 -9.45 2.12
N PHE A 56 4.48 -9.12 2.41
CA PHE A 56 3.99 -8.82 3.74
C PHE A 56 2.99 -9.86 4.19
N TYR A 57 3.43 -10.74 5.09
CA TYR A 57 2.69 -11.90 5.57
C TYR A 57 2.07 -11.66 6.94
N PHE A 58 1.01 -12.40 7.24
CA PHE A 58 0.53 -12.53 8.62
C PHE A 58 0.23 -13.97 9.01
N TYR A 59 0.55 -14.29 10.26
CA TYR A 59 0.41 -15.60 10.87
C TYR A 59 -0.51 -15.51 12.09
N LYS A 60 -1.04 -16.65 12.55
CA LYS A 60 -1.87 -16.69 13.76
C LYS A 60 -1.09 -16.15 14.97
N ASN A 61 0.14 -16.60 15.13
CA ASN A 61 1.06 -16.19 16.18
C ASN A 61 2.52 -16.36 15.72
N GLU A 62 3.46 -15.90 16.55
CA GLU A 62 4.89 -16.01 16.29
C GLU A 62 5.38 -17.45 16.17
N THR A 63 4.80 -18.38 16.93
CA THR A 63 5.15 -19.82 16.86
C THR A 63 4.83 -20.40 15.48
N THR A 64 3.65 -20.08 14.92
CA THR A 64 3.27 -20.51 13.57
C THR A 64 4.13 -19.87 12.49
N ALA A 65 4.72 -18.70 12.76
CA ALA A 65 5.58 -18.00 11.82
C ALA A 65 6.98 -18.63 11.67
N LYS A 66 7.36 -19.56 12.55
CA LYS A 66 8.57 -20.39 12.38
C LYS A 66 8.49 -21.30 11.16
N ASP A 67 7.27 -21.68 10.78
CA ASP A 67 7.00 -22.42 9.55
C ASP A 67 6.50 -21.43 8.49
N PRO A 68 7.33 -21.08 7.50
CA PRO A 68 6.97 -20.08 6.51
C PRO A 68 5.65 -20.41 5.78
N GLN A 69 5.33 -21.69 5.56
CA GLN A 69 4.16 -22.09 4.77
C GLN A 69 2.83 -21.94 5.53
N LYS A 70 2.85 -21.71 6.85
CA LYS A 70 1.65 -21.60 7.69
C LYS A 70 1.05 -20.19 7.77
N TYR A 71 1.37 -19.32 6.81
CA TYR A 71 0.79 -17.97 6.77
C TYR A 71 -0.72 -18.04 6.55
N LYS A 72 -1.47 -17.11 7.16
CA LYS A 72 -2.92 -16.98 6.96
C LYS A 72 -3.29 -16.14 5.75
N GLY A 73 -2.37 -15.28 5.33
CA GLY A 73 -2.48 -14.50 4.11
C GLY A 73 -1.28 -13.59 3.94
N PHE A 74 -1.18 -12.99 2.77
CA PHE A 74 -0.12 -12.06 2.44
C PHE A 74 -0.61 -11.00 1.46
N THR A 75 0.19 -9.94 1.31
CA THR A 75 0.08 -8.98 0.23
C THR A 75 1.47 -8.61 -0.28
N ASN A 76 1.56 -8.21 -1.55
CA ASN A 76 2.76 -7.58 -2.08
C ASN A 76 2.70 -6.07 -1.77
N VAL A 77 3.82 -5.49 -1.36
CA VAL A 77 3.97 -4.08 -0.95
C VAL A 77 4.38 -3.17 -2.13
N LYS A 78 4.69 -3.73 -3.32
CA LYS A 78 5.11 -2.96 -4.51
C LYS A 78 4.07 -1.92 -4.99
N ASP A 79 2.78 -2.20 -4.81
CA ASP A 79 1.68 -1.35 -5.28
C ASP A 79 0.68 -1.00 -4.17
N VAL A 80 1.18 -0.70 -2.96
CA VAL A 80 0.29 -0.36 -1.84
C VAL A 80 0.29 1.12 -1.53
N TYR A 81 -0.90 1.64 -1.23
CA TYR A 81 -1.05 2.99 -0.70
C TYR A 81 -1.28 2.92 0.82
N ILE A 82 -0.46 3.62 1.59
CA ILE A 82 -0.42 3.51 3.05
C ILE A 82 -0.81 4.86 3.67
N VAL A 83 -1.85 4.85 4.50
CA VAL A 83 -2.40 6.04 5.14
C VAL A 83 -2.34 5.91 6.66
N PRO A 84 -1.58 6.75 7.38
CA PRO A 84 -1.66 6.81 8.84
C PRO A 84 -3.06 7.28 9.27
N ARG A 85 -3.59 6.69 10.35
CA ARG A 85 -4.88 7.04 10.93
C ARG A 85 -4.76 7.13 12.44
N GLY A 86 -5.06 8.30 13.01
CA GLY A 86 -4.97 8.51 14.46
C GLY A 86 -3.58 8.20 15.03
N LEU A 87 -3.52 7.85 16.31
CA LEU A 87 -2.23 7.70 17.01
C LEU A 87 -1.49 6.40 16.64
N LYS A 88 -2.18 5.27 16.58
CA LYS A 88 -1.58 3.92 16.48
C LYS A 88 -2.05 3.13 15.26
N GLU A 89 -2.92 3.70 14.43
CA GLU A 89 -3.61 2.98 13.36
C GLU A 89 -3.09 3.43 12.00
N PHE A 90 -3.22 2.56 11.01
CA PHE A 90 -2.88 2.85 9.64
C PHE A 90 -3.64 1.90 8.71
N VAL A 91 -3.80 2.31 7.46
CA VAL A 91 -4.55 1.56 6.45
C VAL A 91 -3.65 1.29 5.27
N ILE A 92 -3.62 0.04 4.83
CA ILE A 92 -2.96 -0.37 3.58
C ILE A 92 -4.05 -0.64 2.56
N TYR A 93 -4.04 0.11 1.47
CA TYR A 93 -4.86 -0.14 0.30
C TYR A 93 -4.03 -0.94 -0.70
N THR A 94 -4.53 -2.11 -1.06
CA THR A 94 -3.97 -2.97 -2.10
C THR A 94 -4.97 -3.06 -3.24
N LYS A 95 -4.55 -3.54 -4.41
CA LYS A 95 -5.45 -3.72 -5.57
C LYS A 95 -6.71 -4.54 -5.23
N ASN A 96 -6.57 -5.52 -4.33
CA ASN A 96 -7.62 -6.51 -4.06
C ASN A 96 -8.26 -6.36 -2.67
N SER A 97 -7.69 -5.54 -1.78
CA SER A 97 -8.14 -5.49 -0.38
C SER A 97 -7.71 -4.25 0.37
N VAL A 98 -8.44 -3.92 1.44
CA VAL A 98 -8.10 -2.84 2.37
C VAL A 98 -7.80 -3.43 3.75
N TRP A 99 -6.62 -3.14 4.29
CA TRP A 99 -6.16 -3.68 5.57
C TRP A 99 -6.07 -2.55 6.58
N TYR A 100 -6.99 -2.56 7.54
CA TYR A 100 -6.98 -1.64 8.68
C TYR A 100 -6.16 -2.26 9.81
N LEU A 101 -5.02 -1.65 10.12
CA LEU A 101 -4.03 -2.18 11.05
C LEU A 101 -3.81 -1.22 12.22
N LYS A 102 -3.50 -1.78 13.38
CA LYS A 102 -3.19 -1.05 14.61
C LYS A 102 -1.96 -1.64 15.29
N ALA A 103 -0.99 -0.77 15.55
CA ALA A 103 0.24 -1.09 16.25
C ALA A 103 0.09 -0.93 17.77
N LYS A 104 1.07 -1.41 18.53
CA LYS A 104 1.08 -1.30 19.99
C LYS A 104 1.28 0.15 20.46
N THR A 105 2.11 0.89 19.75
CA THR A 105 2.47 2.30 20.02
C THR A 105 2.44 3.13 18.74
N SER A 106 2.42 4.47 18.88
CA SER A 106 2.54 5.37 17.72
C SER A 106 3.89 5.20 17.02
N LYS A 107 4.97 5.09 17.81
CA LYS A 107 6.32 4.81 17.31
C LYS A 107 6.37 3.52 16.49
N ASP A 108 5.79 2.42 16.99
CA ASP A 108 5.74 1.15 16.27
C ASP A 108 4.93 1.26 14.96
N ARG A 109 3.84 2.05 14.96
CA ARG A 109 3.09 2.38 13.74
C ARG A 109 3.96 3.14 12.73
N ASP A 110 4.70 4.14 13.17
CA ASP A 110 5.55 4.95 12.29
C ASP A 110 6.69 4.13 11.69
N GLU A 111 7.34 3.28 12.49
CA GLU A 111 8.34 2.31 12.01
C GLU A 111 7.76 1.33 10.98
N TRP A 112 6.54 0.84 11.19
CA TRP A 112 5.86 0.00 10.20
C TRP A 112 5.61 0.74 8.88
N ILE A 113 5.08 1.95 8.95
CA ILE A 113 4.81 2.76 7.75
C ILE A 113 6.10 3.06 7.00
N GLU A 114 7.16 3.45 7.72
CA GLU A 114 8.46 3.73 7.13
C GLU A 114 8.99 2.52 6.38
N LYS A 115 9.07 1.35 7.04
CA LYS A 115 9.59 0.12 6.40
C LYS A 115 8.74 -0.30 5.20
N LEU A 116 7.41 -0.26 5.33
CA LEU A 116 6.52 -0.62 4.21
C LEU A 116 6.69 0.35 3.02
N LYS A 117 6.82 1.66 3.28
CA LYS A 117 7.07 2.65 2.22
C LYS A 117 8.43 2.44 1.56
N SER A 118 9.49 2.27 2.35
CA SER A 118 10.83 2.00 1.81
C SER A 118 10.84 0.76 0.93
N THR A 119 10.23 -0.34 1.39
CA THR A 119 10.14 -1.57 0.59
C THR A 119 9.29 -1.39 -0.67
N SER A 120 8.20 -0.58 -0.63
CA SER A 120 7.41 -0.27 -1.82
C SER A 120 8.21 0.50 -2.88
N CYS A 121 9.11 1.40 -2.47
CA CYS A 121 9.92 2.20 -3.40
C CYS A 121 11.09 1.41 -4.01
N CYS A 122 11.68 0.47 -3.27
CA CYS A 122 12.88 -0.25 -3.70
C CYS A 122 12.61 -1.46 -4.62
N PHE A 123 11.36 -1.90 -4.78
CA PHE A 123 11.01 -3.09 -5.59
C PHE A 123 10.75 -2.83 -7.09
N GLY A 124 11.33 -1.74 -7.61
CA GLY A 124 11.48 -1.47 -9.03
C GLY A 124 12.90 -1.78 -9.47
N ILE A 125 13.12 -2.99 -9.97
CA ILE A 125 14.22 -3.27 -10.90
C ILE A 125 13.89 -2.46 -12.16
N ASP A 126 14.91 -1.90 -12.80
CA ASP A 126 14.88 -0.88 -13.87
C ASP A 126 14.90 0.55 -13.31
N ASN A 127 15.49 1.50 -14.05
CA ASN A 127 15.83 2.90 -13.71
C ASN A 127 14.68 3.81 -13.18
N VAL A 128 13.60 3.24 -12.64
CA VAL A 128 12.40 3.86 -12.08
C VAL A 128 12.50 4.06 -10.56
N ALA A 129 13.46 3.44 -9.87
CA ALA A 129 13.68 3.67 -8.43
C ALA A 129 13.99 5.14 -8.13
N TYR A 130 14.79 5.80 -8.98
CA TYR A 130 14.99 7.25 -8.93
C TYR A 130 13.69 8.00 -9.17
N LEU A 131 12.85 7.57 -10.12
CA LEU A 131 11.59 8.24 -10.42
C LEU A 131 10.53 8.11 -9.31
N CYS A 132 10.53 6.99 -8.56
CA CYS A 132 9.61 6.77 -7.44
C CYS A 132 10.03 7.57 -6.20
N CYS A 133 11.33 7.58 -5.89
CA CYS A 133 11.89 8.46 -4.87
C CYS A 133 11.74 9.94 -5.25
N PHE A 134 11.90 10.29 -6.53
CA PHE A 134 11.70 11.65 -7.05
C PHE A 134 10.24 12.07 -7.02
N ARG A 135 9.28 11.18 -7.37
CA ARG A 135 7.84 11.46 -7.22
C ARG A 135 7.42 11.57 -5.76
N ALA A 136 8.00 10.78 -4.86
CA ALA A 136 7.77 10.91 -3.42
C ALA A 136 8.36 12.21 -2.88
N TYR A 137 9.57 12.58 -3.31
CA TYR A 137 10.22 13.85 -2.98
C TYR A 137 9.44 15.06 -3.52
N LEU A 138 8.98 15.02 -4.78
CA LEU A 138 8.13 16.05 -5.36
C LEU A 138 6.80 16.17 -4.61
N ARG A 139 6.16 15.04 -4.23
CA ARG A 139 4.94 15.08 -3.42
C ARG A 139 5.16 15.64 -2.02
N MET A 140 6.30 15.36 -1.39
CA MET A 140 6.65 15.94 -0.08
C MET A 140 6.97 17.44 -0.20
N LYS A 141 7.62 17.85 -1.29
CA LYS A 141 7.86 19.26 -1.60
C LYS A 141 6.56 20.00 -1.87
N ASP A 142 5.66 19.44 -2.67
CA ASP A 142 4.33 20.00 -2.93
C ASP A 142 3.51 20.09 -1.63
N GLU A 143 3.65 19.15 -0.70
CA GLU A 143 2.93 19.20 0.59
C GLU A 143 3.51 20.26 1.55
N GLU A 144 4.84 20.44 1.58
CA GLU A 144 5.47 21.55 2.31
C GLU A 144 5.18 22.91 1.66
N GLU A 145 5.17 22.97 0.34
CA GLU A 145 4.84 24.17 -0.44
C GLU A 145 3.35 24.50 -0.30
N LEU A 146 2.45 23.50 -0.29
CA LEU A 146 1.04 23.67 0.09
C LEU A 146 0.93 24.20 1.53
N LYS A 147 1.70 23.67 2.47
CA LYS A 147 1.71 24.17 3.85
C LYS A 147 2.23 25.61 3.92
N ARG A 148 3.19 26.01 3.07
CA ARG A 148 3.64 27.41 2.98
C ARG A 148 2.57 28.31 2.37
N ILE A 149 1.91 27.89 1.29
CA ILE A 149 0.83 28.64 0.63
C ILE A 149 -0.39 28.77 1.56
N LEU A 150 -0.79 27.68 2.22
CA LEU A 150 -1.94 27.66 3.14
C LEU A 150 -1.69 28.46 4.43
N ASN A 151 -0.44 28.60 4.85
CA ASN A 151 -0.05 29.38 6.03
C ASN A 151 0.51 30.77 5.68
N ALA A 152 0.55 31.14 4.41
CA ALA A 152 0.98 32.48 4.00
C ALA A 152 -0.15 33.48 4.37
N PRO A 153 0.15 34.56 5.12
CA PRO A 153 -0.84 35.58 5.40
C PRO A 153 -1.29 36.21 4.08
N LEU A 154 -2.60 36.18 3.85
CA LEU A 154 -3.27 36.60 2.62
C LEU A 154 -3.16 38.13 2.43
N ASN A 155 -2.00 38.62 2.01
CA ASN A 155 -1.84 39.99 1.53
C ASN A 155 -2.22 40.05 0.05
N GLN A 156 -3.15 40.95 -0.27
CA GLN A 156 -3.94 40.99 -1.51
C GLN A 156 -3.20 41.38 -2.80
N GLU A 157 -1.89 41.20 -2.94
CA GLU A 157 -1.14 41.67 -4.12
C GLU A 157 -0.87 40.62 -5.22
N GLU A 158 -1.08 39.32 -4.98
CA GLU A 158 -0.64 38.26 -5.93
C GLU A 158 -1.67 37.82 -7.00
N LYS A 159 -2.74 38.58 -7.23
CA LYS A 159 -3.74 38.22 -8.27
C LYS A 159 -3.25 38.46 -9.71
N LEU A 160 -2.16 39.20 -9.91
CA LEU A 160 -1.64 39.53 -11.24
C LEU A 160 -0.63 38.50 -11.78
N ASN A 161 0.09 37.77 -10.91
CA ASN A 161 1.19 36.90 -11.32
C ASN A 161 0.75 35.48 -11.65
N THR A 162 -0.26 34.94 -10.96
CA THR A 162 -0.77 33.58 -11.20
C THR A 162 -1.43 33.44 -12.57
N SER A 163 -2.15 34.48 -13.04
CA SER A 163 -2.73 34.47 -14.39
C SER A 163 -1.66 34.40 -15.47
N LYS A 164 -0.52 35.09 -15.27
CA LYS A 164 0.59 35.09 -16.21
C LYS A 164 1.29 33.73 -16.26
N VAL A 165 1.58 33.16 -15.10
CA VAL A 165 2.17 31.81 -14.98
C VAL A 165 1.27 30.73 -15.59
N ILE A 166 -0.05 30.80 -15.38
CA ILE A 166 -1.00 29.85 -15.99
C ILE A 166 -1.01 29.98 -17.51
N THR A 167 -0.89 31.20 -18.04
CA THR A 167 -0.87 31.45 -19.49
C THR A 167 0.43 30.91 -20.11
N ASP A 168 1.57 31.17 -19.48
CA ASP A 168 2.88 30.69 -19.95
C ASP A 168 2.96 29.15 -19.96
N ILE A 169 2.38 28.49 -18.95
CA ILE A 169 2.29 27.02 -18.89
C ILE A 169 1.41 26.49 -20.03
N TYR A 170 0.28 27.15 -20.31
CA TYR A 170 -0.63 26.74 -21.37
C TYR A 170 0.01 26.85 -22.75
N GLU A 171 0.72 27.95 -23.02
CA GLU A 171 1.47 28.14 -24.27
C GLU A 171 2.56 27.08 -24.46
N THR A 172 3.30 26.78 -23.39
CA THR A 172 4.36 25.76 -23.42
C THR A 172 3.81 24.36 -23.72
N LEU A 173 2.66 24.01 -23.15
CA LEU A 173 1.98 22.74 -23.41
C LEU A 173 1.48 22.66 -24.86
N GLN A 174 0.96 23.76 -25.41
CA GLN A 174 0.46 23.81 -26.77
C GLN A 174 1.59 23.63 -27.80
N ILE A 175 2.74 24.28 -27.58
CA ILE A 175 3.94 24.12 -28.41
C ILE A 175 4.44 22.67 -28.36
N THR A 176 4.52 22.09 -27.16
CA THR A 176 4.98 20.71 -26.97
C THR A 176 4.05 19.71 -27.67
N TYR A 177 2.74 19.92 -27.59
CA TYR A 177 1.75 19.07 -28.26
C TYR A 177 1.88 19.13 -29.79
N ASN A 178 2.09 20.31 -30.37
CA ASN A 178 2.26 20.46 -31.81
C ASN A 178 3.55 19.78 -32.30
N ASN A 179 4.66 19.96 -31.58
CA ASN A 179 5.93 19.31 -31.91
C ASN A 179 5.83 17.78 -31.84
N LEU A 180 5.08 17.23 -30.87
CA LEU A 180 4.84 15.79 -30.76
C LEU A 180 3.90 15.25 -31.85
N ARG A 181 3.03 16.09 -32.41
CA ARG A 181 2.12 15.72 -33.50
C ARG A 181 2.85 15.64 -34.85
N GLU A 182 3.86 16.46 -35.07
CA GLU A 182 4.68 16.45 -36.30
C GLU A 182 5.72 15.30 -36.34
N LEU A 183 5.92 14.62 -35.21
CA LEU A 183 6.79 13.43 -35.10
C LEU A 183 6.04 12.10 -35.36
N LYS A 184 4.77 12.15 -35.80
CA LYS A 184 3.95 11.00 -36.24
C LYS A 184 3.68 11.08 -37.73
#